data_AF-W9ALL5-F1
#
_entry.id   AF-W9ALL5-F1
#
_cell.length_a   1.000
_cell.length_b   1.000
_cell.length_c   1.000
_cell.angle_alpha   90.00
_cell.angle_beta   90.00
_cell.angle_gamma   90.00
#
_symmetry.space_group_name_H-M   'P 1'
#
loop_
_entity.id
_entity.type
_entity.pdbx_description
1 polymer ?
#
loop_
_entity_poly.entity_id
_entity_poly.type
_entity_poly.pdbx_seq_one_letter_code
_entity_poly.pdbx_strand_id
1 'polypeptide(L)'
;MTTADMLLRLAAGMGLGALIGFERQYRARMAGLRTNALVSAGATLFVLLSAHGFAGATADPTRVAAQIVSGIGFLGGGVILREGLSVRGLNTAATLWCSAAVGALAGAGMFPAAAAGAVAVIVIHVVMRPIGMFVDRRPDTTADAPTTYTFHALGAEAAEAHIRAVLVDALSRTDLALQSVESTHTNTGGQVQVCAAVTAAERDDKAMETAISRLSIEPAVTSVRWQVDRSAAAATRE
;
A
#
# COMPACT_ATOMS: atom_id res chain seq x y z
N MET A 1 7.41 -39.43 14.83
CA MET A 1 8.06 -38.11 14.68
C MET A 1 8.33 -37.55 16.07
N THR A 2 9.52 -37.00 16.34
CA THR A 2 9.83 -36.42 17.66
C THR A 2 9.24 -35.01 17.77
N THR A 3 9.00 -34.55 19.00
CA THR A 3 8.58 -33.16 19.26
C THR A 3 9.60 -32.14 18.72
N ALA A 4 10.89 -32.48 18.75
CA ALA A 4 11.95 -31.68 18.16
C ALA A 4 11.76 -31.48 16.63
N ASP A 5 11.36 -32.51 15.88
CA ASP A 5 11.10 -32.38 14.44
C ASP A 5 9.88 -31.49 14.17
N MET A 6 8.83 -31.58 15.00
CA MET A 6 7.67 -30.67 14.92
C MET A 6 8.08 -29.21 15.13
N LEU A 7 8.90 -28.95 16.16
CA LEU A 7 9.41 -27.61 16.45
C LEU A 7 10.31 -27.08 15.33
N LEU A 8 11.16 -27.93 14.76
CA LEU A 8 12.01 -27.56 13.63
C LEU A 8 11.19 -27.17 12.40
N ARG A 9 10.17 -27.96 12.04
CA ARG A 9 9.26 -27.65 10.93
C ARG A 9 8.52 -26.34 11.16
N LEU A 10 8.01 -26.12 12.37
CA LEU A 10 7.34 -24.88 12.75
C LEU A 10 8.29 -23.68 12.65
N ALA A 11 9.51 -23.79 13.18
CA ALA A 11 10.51 -22.74 13.12
C ALA A 11 10.91 -22.42 11.68
N ALA A 12 11.10 -23.44 10.84
CA ALA A 12 11.40 -23.28 9.42
C ALA A 12 10.25 -22.57 8.67
N GLY A 13 9.01 -23.03 8.86
CA GLY A 13 7.83 -22.42 8.24
C GLY A 13 7.66 -20.96 8.67
N MET A 14 7.76 -20.69 9.97
CA MET A 14 7.70 -19.33 10.52
C MET A 14 8.82 -18.45 9.98
N GLY A 15 10.06 -18.95 9.94
CA GLY A 15 11.24 -18.21 9.47
C GLY A 15 11.15 -17.86 7.98
N LEU A 16 10.74 -18.82 7.13
CA LEU A 16 10.56 -18.57 5.70
C LEU A 16 9.41 -17.58 5.44
N GLY A 17 8.29 -17.71 6.17
CA GLY A 17 7.19 -16.74 6.11
C GLY A 17 7.61 -15.35 6.59
N ALA A 18 8.42 -15.27 7.64
CA ALA A 18 8.98 -14.01 8.13
C ALA A 18 9.93 -13.37 7.11
N LEU A 19 10.71 -14.16 6.37
CA LEU A 19 11.60 -13.65 5.32
C LEU A 19 10.81 -13.02 4.16
N ILE A 20 9.73 -13.68 3.71
CA ILE A 20 8.80 -13.10 2.73
C ILE A 20 8.20 -11.80 3.28
N GLY A 21 7.74 -11.82 4.53
CA GLY A 21 7.15 -10.65 5.17
C GLY A 21 8.14 -9.51 5.43
N PHE A 22 9.43 -9.81 5.63
CA PHE A 22 10.50 -8.82 5.80
C PHE A 22 10.68 -8.01 4.51
N GLU A 23 10.82 -8.69 3.37
CA GLU A 23 10.87 -8.06 2.05
C GLU A 23 9.64 -7.16 1.83
N ARG A 24 8.47 -7.65 2.24
CA ARG A 24 7.21 -6.92 2.11
C ARG A 24 7.13 -5.67 2.97
N GLN A 25 7.61 -5.75 4.22
CA GLN A 25 7.61 -4.66 5.20
C GLN A 25 8.67 -3.62 4.87
N TYR A 26 9.85 -4.04 4.42
CA TYR A 26 10.89 -3.14 3.92
C TYR A 26 10.37 -2.26 2.77
N ARG A 27 9.42 -2.78 1.99
CA ARG A 27 8.73 -2.05 0.91
C ARG A 27 7.39 -1.43 1.34
N ALA A 28 7.20 -1.16 2.63
CA ALA A 28 6.04 -0.44 3.20
C ALA A 28 4.65 -0.96 2.76
N ARG A 29 4.45 -2.29 2.65
CA ARG A 29 3.14 -2.86 2.28
C ARG A 29 2.35 -3.45 3.44
N MET A 30 1.03 -3.50 3.24
CA MET A 30 -0.02 -3.80 4.24
C MET A 30 0.21 -5.10 5.02
N ALA A 31 0.64 -6.20 4.38
CA ALA A 31 1.04 -7.42 5.07
C ALA A 31 2.56 -7.52 5.18
N GLY A 32 3.08 -7.12 6.34
CA GLY A 32 4.51 -7.15 6.66
C GLY A 32 4.97 -8.46 7.32
N LEU A 33 6.05 -8.38 8.09
CA LEU A 33 6.74 -9.53 8.70
C LEU A 33 5.83 -10.38 9.58
N ARG A 34 5.11 -9.73 10.51
CA ARG A 34 4.23 -10.41 11.47
C ARG A 34 3.14 -11.24 10.78
N THR A 35 2.48 -10.68 9.76
CA THR A 35 1.35 -11.32 9.09
C THR A 35 1.78 -12.55 8.31
N ASN A 36 2.84 -12.46 7.51
CA ASN A 36 3.32 -13.60 6.70
C ASN A 36 3.90 -14.71 7.57
N ALA A 37 4.58 -14.37 8.68
CA ALA A 37 5.06 -15.35 9.65
C ALA A 37 3.91 -16.12 10.31
N LEU A 38 2.85 -15.42 10.75
CA LEU A 38 1.67 -16.05 11.35
C LEU A 38 0.91 -16.95 10.37
N VAL A 39 0.73 -16.51 9.11
CA VAL A 39 0.05 -17.30 8.09
C VAL A 39 0.83 -18.57 7.76
N SER A 40 2.15 -18.48 7.57
CA SER A 40 3.01 -19.64 7.32
C SER A 40 3.06 -20.59 8.52
N ALA A 41 3.19 -20.06 9.74
CA ALA A 41 3.16 -20.86 10.97
C ALA A 41 1.81 -21.58 11.14
N GLY A 42 0.68 -20.91 10.90
CA GLY A 42 -0.65 -21.51 10.96
C GLY A 42 -0.81 -22.66 9.97
N ALA A 43 -0.40 -22.47 8.71
CA ALA A 43 -0.41 -23.54 7.70
C ALA A 43 0.48 -24.73 8.11
N THR A 44 1.66 -24.45 8.67
CA THR A 44 2.57 -25.48 9.21
C THR A 44 1.89 -26.29 10.31
N LEU A 45 1.24 -25.63 11.26
CA LEU A 45 0.52 -26.26 12.36
C LEU A 45 -0.64 -27.13 11.86
N PHE A 46 -1.41 -26.68 10.87
CA PHE A 46 -2.49 -27.50 10.30
C PHE A 46 -1.97 -28.78 9.62
N VAL A 47 -0.85 -28.70 8.90
CA VAL A 47 -0.22 -29.89 8.31
C VAL A 47 0.30 -30.85 9.39
N LEU A 48 0.94 -30.32 10.44
CA LEU A 48 1.40 -31.12 11.57
C LEU A 48 0.24 -31.80 12.30
N LEU A 49 -0.85 -31.06 12.55
CA LEU A 49 -2.08 -31.57 13.16
C LEU A 49 -2.70 -32.67 12.30
N SER A 50 -2.76 -32.48 10.98
CA SER A 50 -3.26 -33.51 10.07
C SER A 50 -2.46 -34.79 10.14
N ALA A 51 -1.14 -34.69 10.15
CA ALA A 51 -0.25 -35.84 10.06
C ALA A 51 -0.15 -36.62 11.39
N HIS A 52 -0.39 -35.96 12.54
CA HIS A 52 -0.09 -36.56 13.85
C HIS A 52 -1.22 -36.45 14.89
N GLY A 53 -2.20 -35.57 14.69
CA GLY A 53 -3.27 -35.31 15.66
C GLY A 53 -4.38 -36.37 15.68
N PHE A 54 -4.47 -37.22 14.66
CA PHE A 54 -5.57 -38.17 14.47
C PHE A 54 -5.07 -39.62 14.35
N ALA A 55 -4.38 -40.10 15.39
CA ALA A 55 -3.88 -41.47 15.46
C ALA A 55 -4.99 -42.50 15.13
N GLY A 56 -4.75 -43.37 14.14
CA GLY A 56 -5.67 -44.44 13.75
C GLY A 56 -6.74 -44.08 12.70
N ALA A 57 -6.91 -42.80 12.35
CA ALA A 57 -7.71 -42.38 11.20
C ALA A 57 -6.82 -42.23 9.96
N THR A 58 -7.32 -42.57 8.78
CA THR A 58 -6.68 -42.21 7.51
C THR A 58 -6.72 -40.69 7.37
N ALA A 59 -5.67 -40.02 7.82
CA ALA A 59 -5.44 -38.63 7.52
C ALA A 59 -5.33 -38.46 6.01
N ASP A 60 -6.13 -37.56 5.43
CA ASP A 60 -6.05 -37.20 4.01
C ASP A 60 -5.32 -35.85 3.91
N PRO A 61 -4.02 -35.85 3.57
CA PRO A 61 -3.22 -34.62 3.48
C PRO A 61 -3.78 -33.64 2.45
N THR A 62 -4.41 -34.18 1.40
CA THR A 62 -5.04 -33.41 0.31
C THR A 62 -6.22 -32.58 0.84
N ARG A 63 -7.01 -33.13 1.77
CA ARG A 63 -8.12 -32.40 2.41
C ARG A 63 -7.62 -31.23 3.23
N VAL A 64 -6.56 -31.41 4.03
CA VAL A 64 -6.03 -30.32 4.84
C VAL A 64 -5.38 -29.24 3.98
N ALA A 65 -4.64 -29.62 2.92
CA ALA A 65 -4.14 -28.66 1.95
C ALA A 65 -5.27 -27.83 1.31
N ALA A 66 -6.37 -28.47 0.90
CA ALA A 66 -7.54 -27.79 0.35
C ALA A 66 -8.20 -26.83 1.36
N GLN A 67 -8.29 -27.22 2.64
CA GLN A 67 -8.85 -26.35 3.69
C GLN A 67 -7.94 -25.16 4.01
N ILE A 68 -6.61 -25.33 3.98
CA ILE A 68 -5.68 -24.20 4.10
C ILE A 68 -5.90 -23.21 2.95
N VAL A 69 -5.96 -23.69 1.70
CA VAL A 69 -6.21 -22.85 0.52
C VAL A 69 -7.53 -22.08 0.64
N SER A 70 -8.61 -22.76 1.05
CA SER A 70 -9.92 -22.15 1.29
C SER A 70 -9.88 -21.09 2.39
N GLY A 71 -9.23 -21.40 3.53
CA GLY A 71 -9.09 -20.48 4.66
C GLY A 71 -8.31 -19.21 4.31
N ILE A 72 -7.25 -19.32 3.50
CA ILE A 72 -6.54 -18.13 3.01
C ILE A 72 -7.39 -17.33 2.02
N GLY A 73 -8.26 -17.98 1.24
CA GLY A 73 -9.24 -17.29 0.39
C GLY A 73 -10.13 -16.34 1.20
N PHE A 74 -10.60 -16.77 2.38
CA PHE A 74 -11.36 -15.93 3.29
C PHE A 74 -10.55 -14.74 3.83
N LEU A 75 -9.30 -14.98 4.28
CA LEU A 75 -8.42 -13.89 4.72
C LEU A 75 -8.10 -12.92 3.58
N GLY A 76 -7.90 -13.43 2.36
CA GLY A 76 -7.66 -12.69 1.13
C GLY A 76 -8.79 -11.69 0.84
N GLY A 77 -10.04 -12.12 0.96
CA GLY A 77 -11.21 -11.22 0.84
C GLY A 77 -11.22 -10.08 1.85
N GLY A 78 -10.68 -10.29 3.06
CA GLY A 78 -10.57 -9.25 4.09
C GLY A 78 -9.47 -8.20 3.84
N VAL A 79 -8.43 -8.54 3.08
CA VAL A 79 -7.34 -7.60 2.71
C VAL A 79 -7.57 -6.93 1.35
N ILE A 80 -8.46 -7.46 0.52
CA ILE A 80 -8.84 -6.87 -0.77
C ILE A 80 -9.91 -5.82 -0.52
N LEU A 81 -9.55 -4.55 -0.69
CA LEU A 81 -10.42 -3.40 -0.44
C LEU A 81 -10.74 -2.73 -1.77
N ARG A 82 -12.02 -2.46 -2.01
CA ARG A 82 -12.48 -1.71 -3.18
C ARG A 82 -12.72 -0.24 -2.79
N GLU A 83 -11.97 0.66 -3.40
CA GLU A 83 -12.10 2.11 -3.23
C GLU A 83 -12.56 2.70 -4.57
N GLY A 84 -13.88 2.88 -4.72
CA GLY A 84 -14.50 3.35 -5.95
C GLY A 84 -14.28 2.39 -7.13
N LEU A 85 -13.54 2.85 -8.15
CA LEU A 85 -13.15 2.07 -9.32
C LEU A 85 -11.83 1.30 -9.14
N SER A 86 -11.09 1.53 -8.05
CA SER A 86 -9.80 0.88 -7.78
C SER A 86 -9.93 -0.27 -6.78
N VAL A 87 -9.11 -1.31 -6.96
CA VAL A 87 -9.02 -2.46 -6.03
C VAL A 87 -7.61 -2.51 -5.46
N ARG A 88 -7.49 -2.37 -4.13
CA ARG A 88 -6.23 -2.44 -3.40
C ARG A 88 -6.11 -3.78 -2.68
N GLY A 89 -4.87 -4.25 -2.48
CA GLY A 89 -4.59 -5.43 -1.66
C GLY A 89 -4.51 -6.76 -2.41
N LEU A 90 -4.67 -6.78 -3.75
CA LEU A 90 -4.59 -8.01 -4.55
C LEU A 90 -3.25 -8.74 -4.40
N ASN A 91 -2.13 -8.02 -4.54
CA ASN A 91 -0.78 -8.59 -4.37
C ASN A 91 -0.52 -9.03 -2.92
N THR A 92 -1.10 -8.32 -1.95
CA THR A 92 -1.04 -8.69 -0.54
C THR A 92 -1.73 -10.03 -0.31
N ALA A 93 -2.95 -10.20 -0.82
CA ALA A 93 -3.68 -11.47 -0.75
C ALA A 93 -2.93 -12.61 -1.44
N ALA A 94 -2.37 -12.37 -2.63
CA ALA A 94 -1.54 -13.35 -3.33
C ALA A 94 -0.29 -13.74 -2.51
N THR A 95 0.38 -12.78 -1.87
CA THR A 95 1.56 -13.06 -1.04
C THR A 95 1.22 -13.92 0.18
N LEU A 96 0.08 -13.64 0.84
CA LEU A 96 -0.40 -14.45 1.97
C LEU A 96 -0.73 -15.88 1.53
N TRP A 97 -1.32 -16.03 0.34
CA TRP A 97 -1.59 -17.33 -0.26
C TRP A 97 -0.31 -18.14 -0.49
N CYS A 98 0.72 -17.52 -1.09
CA CYS A 98 2.02 -18.17 -1.26
C CYS A 98 2.70 -18.48 0.08
N SER A 99 2.60 -17.59 1.07
CA SER A 99 3.20 -17.81 2.40
C SER A 99 2.57 -19.00 3.12
N ALA A 100 1.26 -19.20 2.98
CA ALA A 100 0.59 -20.38 3.50
C ALA A 100 1.07 -21.67 2.81
N ALA A 101 1.28 -21.64 1.49
CA ALA A 101 1.82 -22.79 0.76
C ALA A 101 3.25 -23.14 1.22
N VAL A 102 4.10 -22.13 1.44
CA VAL A 102 5.46 -22.31 2.00
C VAL A 102 5.40 -22.94 3.40
N GLY A 103 4.50 -22.47 4.26
CA GLY A 103 4.26 -23.07 5.58
C GLY A 103 3.78 -24.51 5.50
N ALA A 104 2.85 -24.82 4.59
CA ALA A 104 2.38 -26.18 4.37
C ALA A 104 3.51 -27.13 3.93
N LEU A 105 4.38 -26.69 3.02
CA LEU A 105 5.56 -27.45 2.59
C LEU A 105 6.53 -27.69 3.74
N ALA A 106 6.78 -26.67 4.58
CA ALA A 106 7.60 -26.82 5.77
C ALA A 106 6.99 -27.81 6.78
N GLY A 107 5.67 -27.76 7.00
CA GLY A 107 4.95 -28.73 7.84
C GLY A 107 5.01 -30.16 7.31
N ALA A 108 5.01 -30.33 5.98
CA ALA A 108 5.21 -31.63 5.34
C ALA A 108 6.66 -32.13 5.46
N GLY A 109 7.61 -31.29 5.90
CA GLY A 109 9.04 -31.61 5.98
C GLY A 109 9.79 -31.39 4.65
N MET A 110 9.14 -30.79 3.65
CA MET A 110 9.72 -30.52 2.33
C MET A 110 10.54 -29.23 2.34
N PHE A 111 11.58 -29.15 3.17
CA PHE A 111 12.38 -27.94 3.38
C PHE A 111 12.96 -27.33 2.08
N PRO A 112 13.53 -28.11 1.13
CA PRO A 112 14.05 -27.54 -0.11
C PRO A 112 12.95 -26.88 -0.95
N ALA A 113 11.76 -27.49 -1.02
CA ALA A 113 10.62 -26.94 -1.74
C ALA A 113 10.07 -25.68 -1.06
N ALA A 114 9.99 -25.68 0.28
CA ALA A 114 9.56 -24.52 1.05
C ALA A 114 10.52 -23.33 0.85
N ALA A 115 11.84 -23.59 0.90
CA ALA A 115 12.85 -22.57 0.66
C ALA A 115 12.80 -22.05 -0.78
N ALA A 116 12.72 -22.94 -1.77
CA ALA A 116 12.57 -22.56 -3.18
C ALA A 116 11.30 -21.72 -3.42
N GLY A 117 10.18 -22.08 -2.80
CA GLY A 117 8.94 -21.32 -2.86
C GLY A 117 9.09 -19.91 -2.27
N ALA A 118 9.70 -19.79 -1.09
CA ALA A 118 9.96 -18.49 -0.46
C ALA A 118 10.87 -17.60 -1.33
N VAL A 119 11.95 -18.18 -1.87
CA VAL A 119 12.86 -17.49 -2.79
C VAL A 119 12.12 -17.04 -4.05
N ALA A 120 11.29 -17.90 -4.65
CA ALA A 120 10.52 -17.57 -5.83
C ALA A 120 9.57 -16.38 -5.58
N VAL A 121 8.86 -16.36 -4.46
CA VAL A 121 7.98 -15.23 -4.07
C VAL A 121 8.79 -13.93 -3.96
N ILE A 122 9.92 -13.97 -3.25
CA ILE A 122 10.80 -12.80 -3.08
C ILE A 122 11.34 -12.32 -4.43
N VAL A 123 11.81 -13.24 -5.29
CA VAL A 123 12.31 -12.92 -6.63
C VAL A 123 11.22 -12.31 -7.49
N ILE A 124 10.00 -12.85 -7.49
CA ILE A 124 8.87 -12.28 -8.23
C ILE A 124 8.62 -10.84 -7.79
N HIS A 125 8.61 -10.56 -6.48
CA HIS A 125 8.43 -9.20 -5.98
C HIS A 125 9.58 -8.25 -6.36
N VAL A 126 10.83 -8.74 -6.38
CA VAL A 126 12.01 -7.95 -6.74
C VAL A 126 12.08 -7.68 -8.24
N VAL A 127 11.82 -8.70 -9.07
CA VAL A 127 11.99 -8.69 -10.53
C VAL A 127 10.80 -8.06 -11.26
N MET A 128 9.58 -8.17 -10.73
CA MET A 128 8.43 -7.48 -11.35
C MET A 128 8.58 -5.96 -11.33
N ARG A 129 9.37 -5.38 -10.43
CA ARG A 129 9.60 -3.92 -10.37
C ARG A 129 10.30 -3.39 -11.63
N PRO A 130 11.49 -3.89 -12.04
CA PRO A 130 12.14 -3.42 -13.27
C PRO A 130 11.36 -3.78 -14.53
N ILE A 131 10.64 -4.91 -14.55
CA ILE A 131 9.82 -5.30 -15.72
C ILE A 131 8.61 -4.38 -15.87
N GLY A 132 7.95 -3.99 -14.77
CA GLY A 132 6.91 -2.96 -14.81
C GLY A 132 7.43 -1.65 -15.38
N MET A 133 8.61 -1.20 -14.95
CA MET A 133 9.24 0.01 -15.52
C MET A 133 9.65 -0.13 -16.99
N PHE A 134 9.92 -1.35 -17.47
CA PHE A 134 10.32 -1.61 -18.85
C PHE A 134 9.12 -1.79 -19.80
N VAL A 135 8.01 -2.32 -19.29
CA VAL A 135 6.77 -2.57 -20.03
C VAL A 135 5.85 -1.35 -20.00
N ASP A 136 5.78 -0.61 -18.89
CA ASP A 136 4.98 0.62 -18.77
C ASP A 136 5.76 1.86 -19.23
N ARG A 137 5.64 2.13 -20.53
CA ARG A 137 5.65 3.52 -21.05
C ARG A 137 4.28 4.22 -20.89
N ARG A 138 3.41 3.73 -20.00
CA ARG A 138 2.13 4.35 -19.63
C ARG A 138 1.98 4.30 -18.11
N PRO A 139 2.02 5.44 -17.40
CA PRO A 139 1.98 5.44 -15.95
C PRO A 139 0.57 5.14 -15.46
N ASP A 140 0.32 3.93 -14.97
CA ASP A 140 -0.92 3.61 -14.28
C ASP A 140 -0.77 3.84 -12.77
N THR A 141 -1.48 4.89 -12.35
CA THR A 141 -1.92 5.27 -11.01
C THR A 141 -2.09 4.08 -10.05
N THR A 142 -1.10 3.78 -9.19
CA THR A 142 -1.31 3.36 -7.79
C THR A 142 0.03 3.15 -7.04
N ALA A 143 0.26 4.03 -6.07
CA ALA A 143 1.06 3.80 -4.84
C ALA A 143 2.59 3.97 -4.85
N ASP A 144 3.20 4.85 -5.64
CA ASP A 144 4.59 5.32 -5.35
C ASP A 144 5.05 6.57 -6.13
N ALA A 145 4.16 7.31 -6.80
CA ALA A 145 4.53 8.54 -7.50
C ALA A 145 4.16 9.77 -6.65
N PRO A 146 5.03 10.81 -6.59
CA PRO A 146 4.71 12.03 -5.88
C PRO A 146 3.40 12.61 -6.42
N THR A 147 2.44 12.81 -5.53
CA THR A 147 1.12 13.35 -5.91
C THR A 147 1.22 14.86 -5.92
N THR A 148 0.92 15.46 -7.06
CA THR A 148 0.86 16.92 -7.19
C THR A 148 -0.57 17.37 -6.90
N TYR A 149 -0.70 18.32 -5.99
CA TYR A 149 -1.95 18.95 -5.64
C TYR A 149 -1.90 20.42 -6.02
N THR A 150 -3.03 20.93 -6.49
CA THR A 150 -3.20 22.34 -6.81
C THR A 150 -4.27 22.92 -5.91
N PHE A 151 -3.89 23.92 -5.11
CA PHE A 151 -4.78 24.73 -4.31
C PHE A 151 -5.22 25.96 -5.10
N HIS A 152 -6.49 26.29 -4.99
CA HIS A 152 -7.07 27.51 -5.51
C HIS A 152 -7.80 28.22 -4.37
N ALA A 153 -7.34 29.40 -3.99
CA ALA A 153 -8.02 30.31 -3.08
C ALA A 153 -8.49 31.54 -3.85
N LEU A 154 -9.79 31.82 -3.79
CA LEU A 154 -10.39 33.02 -4.38
C LEU A 154 -10.71 34.00 -3.26
N GLY A 155 -10.35 35.27 -3.44
CA GLY A 155 -10.69 36.32 -2.49
C GLY A 155 -10.61 37.71 -3.11
N ALA A 156 -10.78 38.73 -2.28
CA ALA A 156 -10.72 40.12 -2.73
C ALA A 156 -9.30 40.50 -3.15
N GLU A 157 -9.16 41.25 -4.25
CA GLU A 157 -7.87 41.70 -4.78
C GLU A 157 -7.06 42.52 -3.76
N ALA A 158 -7.74 43.36 -2.97
CA ALA A 158 -7.11 44.13 -1.89
C ALA A 158 -6.48 43.26 -0.79
N ALA A 159 -6.87 41.98 -0.70
CA ALA A 159 -6.38 41.03 0.29
C ALA A 159 -5.41 39.99 -0.32
N GLU A 160 -4.95 40.15 -1.56
CA GLU A 160 -4.05 39.20 -2.24
C GLU A 160 -2.84 38.81 -1.37
N ALA A 161 -2.10 39.79 -0.87
CA ALA A 161 -0.89 39.55 -0.08
C ALA A 161 -1.19 38.78 1.21
N HIS A 162 -2.35 39.04 1.84
CA HIS A 162 -2.81 38.32 3.02
C HIS A 162 -3.17 36.88 2.70
N ILE A 163 -3.97 36.66 1.64
CA ILE A 163 -4.36 35.32 1.19
C ILE A 163 -3.14 34.47 0.84
N ARG A 164 -2.17 35.05 0.12
CA ARG A 164 -0.90 34.39 -0.21
C ARG A 164 -0.13 33.99 1.06
N ALA A 165 -0.01 34.89 2.04
CA ALA A 165 0.69 34.60 3.28
C ALA A 165 0.01 33.48 4.08
N VAL A 166 -1.32 33.51 4.20
CA VAL A 166 -2.06 32.46 4.91
C VAL A 166 -1.99 31.12 4.18
N LEU A 167 -2.05 31.11 2.85
CA LEU A 167 -1.89 29.90 2.04
C LEU A 167 -0.51 29.26 2.26
N VAL A 168 0.55 30.06 2.23
CA VAL A 168 1.92 29.58 2.48
C VAL A 168 2.07 29.07 3.92
N ASP A 169 1.55 29.78 4.94
CA ASP A 169 1.60 29.32 6.33
C ASP A 169 0.82 28.01 6.53
N ALA A 170 -0.37 27.90 5.95
CA ALA A 170 -1.21 26.71 6.06
C ALA A 170 -0.52 25.48 5.45
N LEU A 171 0.14 25.63 4.30
CA LEU A 171 0.85 24.55 3.61
C LEU A 171 2.19 24.23 4.27
N SER A 172 2.91 25.22 4.81
CA SER A 172 4.21 25.03 5.48
C SER A 172 4.09 24.22 6.79
N ARG A 173 2.87 24.08 7.34
CA ARG A 173 2.59 23.26 8.53
C ARG A 173 2.29 21.81 8.22
N THR A 174 2.33 21.42 6.95
CA THR A 174 2.13 20.05 6.48
C THR A 174 3.44 19.53 5.88
N ASP A 175 3.58 18.22 5.73
CA ASP A 175 4.77 17.58 5.14
C ASP A 175 4.83 17.71 3.60
N LEU A 176 4.21 18.74 3.03
CA LEU A 176 4.13 18.98 1.60
C LEU A 176 5.28 19.86 1.13
N ALA A 177 5.85 19.52 -0.03
CA ALA A 177 6.81 20.38 -0.71
C ALA A 177 6.07 21.39 -1.58
N LEU A 178 6.06 22.66 -1.16
CA LEU A 178 5.56 23.79 -1.94
C LEU A 178 6.45 24.03 -3.17
N GLN A 179 5.86 23.97 -4.36
CA GLN A 179 6.58 24.14 -5.63
C GLN A 179 6.45 25.54 -6.18
N SER A 180 5.23 26.08 -6.19
CA SER A 180 4.96 27.43 -6.68
C SER A 180 3.77 28.04 -5.95
N VAL A 181 3.76 29.36 -5.90
CA VAL A 181 2.61 30.16 -5.51
C VAL A 181 2.47 31.30 -6.52
N GLU A 182 1.35 31.32 -7.21
CA GLU A 182 1.04 32.30 -8.25
C GLU A 182 -0.24 33.03 -7.88
N SER A 183 -0.41 34.24 -8.37
CA SER A 183 -1.60 35.05 -8.15
C SER A 183 -2.06 35.59 -9.49
N THR A 184 -3.31 35.28 -9.85
CA THR A 184 -3.91 35.68 -11.12
C THR A 184 -5.15 36.51 -10.83
N HIS A 185 -5.23 37.68 -11.45
CA HIS A 185 -6.40 38.55 -11.34
C HIS A 185 -7.51 38.01 -12.23
N THR A 186 -8.73 37.92 -11.70
CA THR A 186 -9.88 37.43 -12.46
C THR A 186 -10.46 38.58 -13.27
N ASN A 187 -10.79 38.36 -14.55
CA ASN A 187 -11.36 39.40 -15.43
C ASN A 187 -12.73 39.93 -14.95
N THR A 188 -13.35 39.28 -13.95
CA THR A 188 -14.67 39.61 -13.42
C THR A 188 -14.54 40.22 -12.01
N GLY A 189 -14.32 41.54 -11.95
CA GLY A 189 -14.61 42.38 -10.78
C GLY A 189 -13.85 42.07 -9.47
N GLY A 190 -12.65 42.64 -9.31
CA GLY A 190 -12.01 42.86 -7.99
C GLY A 190 -11.66 41.60 -7.19
N GLN A 191 -11.61 40.44 -7.83
CA GLN A 191 -11.25 39.17 -7.22
C GLN A 191 -9.90 38.66 -7.73
N VAL A 192 -9.10 38.15 -6.81
CA VAL A 192 -7.82 37.51 -7.08
C VAL A 192 -7.91 36.02 -6.79
N GLN A 193 -7.32 35.23 -7.68
CA GLN A 193 -7.13 33.80 -7.50
C GLN A 193 -5.67 33.54 -7.15
N VAL A 194 -5.43 33.02 -5.94
CA VAL A 194 -4.12 32.57 -5.51
C VAL A 194 -4.04 31.06 -5.71
N CYS A 195 -3.08 30.61 -6.50
CA CYS A 195 -2.85 29.22 -6.82
C CYS A 195 -1.55 28.75 -6.16
N ALA A 196 -1.58 27.60 -5.48
CA ALA A 196 -0.35 26.96 -4.99
C ALA A 196 -0.25 25.52 -5.49
N ALA A 197 0.89 25.19 -6.08
CA ALA A 197 1.22 23.81 -6.45
C ALA A 197 2.06 23.20 -5.33
N VAL A 198 1.64 22.06 -4.81
CA VAL A 198 2.34 21.32 -3.76
C VAL A 198 2.50 19.86 -4.16
N THR A 199 3.58 19.25 -3.71
CA THR A 199 3.85 17.83 -3.94
C THR A 199 3.98 17.07 -2.64
N ALA A 200 3.39 15.89 -2.59
CA ALA A 200 3.53 14.96 -1.48
C ALA A 200 4.24 13.68 -1.95
N ALA A 201 5.15 13.16 -1.14
CA ALA A 201 5.84 11.89 -1.43
C ALA A 201 4.85 10.71 -1.54
N GLU A 202 3.79 10.74 -0.72
CA GLU A 202 2.65 9.83 -0.77
C GLU A 202 1.35 10.64 -0.74
N ARG A 203 0.25 10.05 -1.23
CA ARG A 203 -1.06 10.72 -1.23
C ARG A 203 -1.53 10.97 0.22
N ASP A 204 -1.60 12.23 0.62
CA ASP A 204 -2.07 12.68 1.93
C ASP A 204 -3.23 13.69 1.78
N ASP A 205 -4.43 13.15 1.61
CA ASP A 205 -5.65 13.95 1.50
C ASP A 205 -6.00 14.66 2.83
N LYS A 206 -5.53 14.16 3.99
CA LYS A 206 -5.81 14.75 5.31
C LYS A 206 -5.02 16.04 5.52
N ALA A 207 -3.78 16.09 5.03
CA ALA A 207 -3.01 17.33 4.98
C ALA A 207 -3.77 18.39 4.16
N MET A 208 -4.40 18.00 3.03
CA MET A 208 -5.20 18.90 2.21
C MET A 208 -6.39 19.47 2.99
N GLU A 209 -7.17 18.59 3.62
CA GLU A 209 -8.36 18.98 4.41
C GLU A 209 -7.99 19.91 5.58
N THR A 210 -6.83 19.68 6.20
CA THR A 210 -6.32 20.53 7.29
C THR A 210 -5.96 21.92 6.80
N ALA A 211 -5.28 22.02 5.65
CA ALA A 211 -4.91 23.29 5.05
C ALA A 211 -6.15 24.09 4.61
N ILE A 212 -7.14 23.44 3.99
CA ILE A 212 -8.40 24.08 3.59
C ILE A 212 -9.19 24.59 4.77
N SER A 213 -9.34 23.78 5.82
CA SER A 213 -10.14 24.15 6.98
C SER A 213 -9.68 25.47 7.61
N ARG A 214 -8.38 25.78 7.52
CA ARG A 214 -7.81 27.05 8.00
C ARG A 214 -8.09 28.20 7.04
N LEU A 215 -7.82 27.99 5.75
CA LEU A 215 -8.06 28.99 4.70
C LEU A 215 -9.53 29.38 4.58
N SER A 216 -10.45 28.44 4.84
CA SER A 216 -11.90 28.69 4.80
C SER A 216 -12.42 29.59 5.93
N ILE A 217 -11.65 29.80 7.00
CA ILE A 217 -12.03 30.65 8.13
C ILE A 217 -11.59 32.10 7.90
N GLU A 218 -10.69 32.35 6.93
CA GLU A 218 -10.20 33.69 6.64
C GLU A 218 -11.30 34.58 6.02
N PRO A 219 -11.61 35.74 6.62
CA PRO A 219 -12.67 36.64 6.12
C PRO A 219 -12.43 37.15 4.69
N ALA A 220 -11.16 37.18 4.27
CA ALA A 220 -10.74 37.61 2.95
C ALA A 220 -10.97 36.56 1.85
N VAL A 221 -11.24 35.30 2.23
CA VAL A 221 -11.35 34.17 1.32
C VAL A 221 -12.82 33.88 1.01
N THR A 222 -13.18 33.98 -0.27
CA THR A 222 -14.53 33.70 -0.78
C THR A 222 -14.74 32.21 -1.04
N SER A 223 -13.74 31.53 -1.59
CA SER A 223 -13.80 30.08 -1.77
C SER A 223 -12.41 29.45 -1.81
N VAL A 224 -12.33 28.19 -1.39
CA VAL A 224 -11.11 27.38 -1.43
C VAL A 224 -11.45 26.05 -2.06
N ARG A 225 -10.60 25.58 -2.97
CA ARG A 225 -10.65 24.24 -3.54
C ARG A 225 -9.25 23.69 -3.66
N TRP A 226 -9.14 22.38 -3.51
CA TRP A 226 -7.97 21.64 -3.94
C TRP A 226 -8.38 20.63 -5.01
N GLN A 227 -7.43 20.29 -5.87
CA GLN A 227 -7.56 19.21 -6.82
C GLN A 227 -6.24 18.47 -6.92
N VAL A 228 -6.32 17.16 -7.14
CA VAL A 228 -5.15 16.38 -7.53
C VAL A 228 -4.90 16.67 -8.99
N ASP A 229 -3.74 17.24 -9.30
CA ASP A 229 -3.37 17.50 -10.69
C ASP A 229 -3.07 16.16 -11.37
N ARG A 230 -4.03 15.70 -12.17
CA ARG A 230 -3.88 14.51 -13.02
C ARG A 230 -3.21 14.83 -14.35
N SER A 231 -2.86 16.10 -14.60
CA SER A 231 -2.43 16.63 -15.92
C SER A 231 -0.93 16.92 -16.05
N ALA A 232 -0.14 16.84 -14.97
CA ALA A 232 1.33 16.91 -15.07
C ALA A 232 1.96 15.78 -15.91
N ALA A 233 1.20 14.73 -16.25
CA ALA A 233 1.63 13.67 -17.18
C ALA A 233 1.49 14.02 -18.67
N ALA A 234 0.89 15.17 -19.03
CA ALA A 234 0.59 15.51 -20.43
C ALA A 234 1.23 16.82 -20.95
N ALA A 235 1.84 17.66 -20.10
CA ALA A 235 2.23 19.03 -20.46
C ALA A 235 3.74 19.26 -20.74
N THR A 236 4.59 18.24 -20.74
CA THR A 236 6.02 18.34 -21.19
C THR A 236 6.25 17.83 -22.62
N ARG A 237 5.26 17.98 -23.49
CA ARG A 237 5.42 17.82 -24.94
C ARG A 237 4.73 18.96 -25.68
N GLU A 238 5.34 20.13 -25.63
CA GLU A 238 5.45 21.05 -26.77
C GLU A 238 6.88 21.62 -26.79
#